data_AF-A9VCJ6-F1
#
_entry.id   AF-A9VCJ6-F1
#
_cell.length_a   1.000
_cell.length_b   1.000
_cell.length_c   1.000
_cell.angle_alpha   90.00
_cell.angle_beta   90.00
_cell.angle_gamma   90.00
#
_symmetry.space_group_name_H-M   'P 1'
#
loop_
_entity.id
_entity.type
_entity.pdbx_description
1 polymer ?
#
loop_
_entity_poly.entity_id
_entity_poly.type
_entity_poly.pdbx_seq_one_letter_code
_entity_poly.pdbx_strand_id
1 'polypeptide(L)'
;MAEVDFSTDDETLSGAASPVAANGLRPPRPRRRKSSSRQGMRHIDIYISPKRPSLEASRLLTAFFGAPAGPPQAHAALSHHTLPVSRNYYRFSRLTDGITNVVLKCTQTETRPESPHPHILLMRIYGDNTERLIDREAELTSHELLASQSLAMPLYGSFLNGYVYGYMPGDVCSSDQLADENVAIPTAQHLALFHRTMFKAATPSANVAAAALRGGPFDLSAGNSVWLATVRQWLTLQPAASVSDPRLQAEFAHLTDSLLVTLTNQVVEACKPHDSDLVICHNDLLAGNILRQEDGSVRFIDYEYCGANPRAYDFANHFNEYCGLGPVDFGKYPSVDAQRRFVEVYADALGGDMLQTPESREAFLASIEAHRMASHLLWSIWSLLQATSSQIEFDYVGYAHERITELQRLLAGRDADVHVKPAPLTTDV
;
A
#
# COMPACT_ATOMS: atom_id res chain seq x y z
N MET A 1 5.99 15.22 -1.41
CA MET A 1 5.44 14.98 -0.06
C MET A 1 5.61 16.22 0.78
N ALA A 2 4.59 16.63 1.53
CA ALA A 2 4.76 17.67 2.53
C ALA A 2 5.67 17.14 3.65
N GLU A 3 6.64 17.95 4.07
CA GLU A 3 7.64 17.59 5.07
C GLU A 3 7.44 18.45 6.32
N VAL A 4 7.41 17.81 7.48
CA VAL A 4 7.44 18.50 8.78
C VAL A 4 8.73 18.11 9.49
N ASP A 5 9.57 19.10 9.81
CA ASP A 5 10.82 18.93 10.54
C ASP A 5 10.53 18.83 12.06
N PHE A 6 11.08 17.81 12.72
CA PHE A 6 10.93 17.55 14.15
C PHE A 6 12.28 17.62 14.90
N SER A 7 13.29 18.27 14.32
CA SER A 7 14.64 18.31 14.88
C SER A 7 14.79 19.13 16.17
N THR A 8 13.74 19.81 16.65
CA THR A 8 13.81 20.75 17.80
C THR A 8 12.73 20.56 18.87
N ASP A 9 12.35 19.32 19.22
CA ASP A 9 11.65 19.10 20.50
C ASP A 9 12.65 19.31 21.65
N ASP A 10 12.76 20.58 22.03
CA ASP A 10 13.73 21.14 22.96
C ASP A 10 13.55 20.60 24.38
N GLU A 11 14.69 20.32 25.01
CA GLU A 11 14.84 19.85 26.38
C GLU A 11 14.56 20.99 27.38
N THR A 12 13.33 21.49 27.50
CA THR A 12 13.01 22.40 28.62
C THR A 12 11.59 22.21 29.13
N LEU A 13 11.41 21.29 30.08
CA LEU A 13 10.46 21.43 31.19
C LEU A 13 10.94 20.56 32.36
N SER A 14 12.00 21.01 33.05
CA SER A 14 12.26 20.60 34.43
C SER A 14 11.24 21.31 35.33
N GLY A 15 10.14 20.63 35.67
CA GLY A 15 9.11 21.14 36.57
C GLY A 15 8.40 19.99 37.26
N ALA A 16 8.71 19.81 38.54
CA ALA A 16 8.21 18.73 39.37
C ALA A 16 6.67 18.74 39.51
N ALA A 17 6.05 17.56 39.35
CA ALA A 17 4.90 17.12 40.13
C ALA A 17 4.79 15.59 40.04
N SER A 18 5.04 14.89 41.15
CA SER A 18 4.66 13.48 41.29
C SER A 18 3.14 13.32 41.29
N PRO A 19 2.58 12.36 40.56
CA PRO A 19 1.28 11.79 40.88
C PRO A 19 1.44 10.46 41.61
N VAL A 20 0.61 10.35 42.63
CA VAL A 20 0.37 9.22 43.52
C VAL A 20 0.08 7.93 42.75
N ALA A 21 0.53 6.82 43.32
CA ALA A 21 0.32 5.45 42.84
C ALA A 21 -1.16 5.13 42.58
N ALA A 22 -1.46 4.72 41.33
CA ALA A 22 -2.68 4.00 40.99
C ALA A 22 -2.28 2.58 40.53
N ASN A 23 -2.69 1.60 41.33
CA ASN A 23 -2.63 0.17 41.01
C ASN A 23 -3.50 -0.14 39.78
N GLY A 24 -2.99 -0.94 38.85
CA GLY A 24 -3.83 -1.75 37.98
C GLY A 24 -3.39 -1.86 36.52
N LEU A 25 -2.85 -3.03 36.17
CA LEU A 25 -2.68 -3.61 34.83
C LEU A 25 -1.55 -3.03 33.95
N ARG A 26 -0.40 -3.70 34.03
CA ARG A 26 0.66 -3.65 33.01
C ARG A 26 0.11 -4.20 31.68
N PRO A 27 0.43 -3.59 30.52
CA PRO A 27 0.17 -4.22 29.24
C PRO A 27 0.95 -5.54 29.13
N PRO A 28 0.40 -6.56 28.45
CA PRO A 28 1.05 -7.86 28.33
C PRO A 28 2.38 -7.68 27.59
N ARG A 29 3.46 -8.26 28.13
CA ARG A 29 4.74 -8.33 27.44
C ARG A 29 4.55 -9.07 26.11
N PRO A 30 5.04 -8.53 24.97
CA PRO A 30 4.99 -9.26 23.72
C PRO A 30 5.72 -10.59 23.89
N ARG A 31 5.06 -11.69 23.55
CA ARG A 31 5.67 -13.03 23.50
C ARG A 31 6.85 -12.95 22.54
N ARG A 32 8.06 -13.29 23.01
CA ARG A 32 9.23 -13.55 22.16
C ARG A 32 8.85 -14.59 21.11
N ARG A 33 8.48 -14.15 19.90
CA ARG A 33 8.47 -15.01 18.71
C ARG A 33 9.93 -15.21 18.31
N LYS A 34 10.29 -16.46 18.03
CA LYS A 34 11.62 -16.79 17.48
C LYS A 34 11.74 -16.04 16.15
N SER A 35 12.68 -15.09 16.06
CA SER A 35 13.02 -14.45 14.79
C SER A 35 13.49 -15.52 13.81
N SER A 36 12.75 -15.76 12.74
CA SER A 36 13.32 -16.44 11.58
C SER A 36 14.40 -15.51 11.05
N SER A 37 15.67 -15.92 11.14
CA SER A 37 16.77 -15.12 10.60
C SER A 37 16.66 -15.13 9.07
N ARG A 38 16.06 -14.10 8.49
CA ARG A 38 16.11 -13.85 7.04
C ARG A 38 17.58 -13.69 6.66
N GLN A 39 18.06 -14.48 5.71
CA GLN A 39 19.46 -14.49 5.32
C GLN A 39 19.86 -13.10 4.81
N GLY A 40 20.70 -12.37 5.55
CA GLY A 40 21.26 -11.07 5.15
C GLY A 40 20.56 -9.81 5.68
N MET A 41 19.28 -9.87 6.08
CA MET A 41 18.60 -8.69 6.65
C MET A 41 18.84 -8.60 8.17
N ARG A 42 19.46 -7.51 8.62
CA ARG A 42 19.72 -7.27 10.04
C ARG A 42 18.42 -6.86 10.75
N HIS A 43 18.08 -7.54 11.84
CA HIS A 43 16.98 -7.18 12.73
C HIS A 43 17.53 -6.63 14.04
N ILE A 44 16.94 -5.54 14.56
CA ILE A 44 17.31 -4.95 15.84
C ILE A 44 16.05 -4.80 16.70
N ASP A 45 16.08 -5.37 17.91
CA ASP A 45 14.98 -5.35 18.87
C ASP A 45 14.81 -3.95 19.53
N ILE A 46 14.45 -2.94 18.73
CA ILE A 46 14.08 -1.59 19.17
C ILE A 46 12.65 -1.31 18.73
N TYR A 47 11.86 -0.75 19.64
CA TYR A 47 10.54 -0.21 19.33
C TYR A 47 10.65 1.31 19.19
N ILE A 48 10.06 1.87 18.13
CA ILE A 48 10.06 3.31 17.88
C ILE A 48 8.66 3.84 18.08
N SER A 49 8.50 4.83 18.97
CA SER A 49 7.20 5.47 19.17
C SER A 49 6.80 6.27 17.91
N PRO A 50 5.62 6.03 17.30
CA PRO A 50 5.14 6.84 16.18
C PRO A 50 4.97 8.33 16.52
N LYS A 51 4.80 8.66 17.81
CA LYS A 51 4.57 10.04 18.29
C LYS A 51 5.86 10.84 18.49
N ARG A 52 6.95 10.18 18.89
CA ARG A 52 8.25 10.82 19.17
C ARG A 52 9.39 9.91 18.70
N PRO A 53 9.62 9.80 17.40
CA PRO A 53 10.48 8.75 16.88
C PRO A 53 11.97 9.10 16.83
N SER A 54 12.35 10.38 16.95
CA SER A 54 13.68 10.87 16.55
C SER A 54 14.85 10.27 17.34
N LEU A 55 14.73 10.14 18.66
CA LEU A 55 15.81 9.63 19.51
C LEU A 55 16.05 8.13 19.28
N GLU A 56 15.00 7.32 19.30
CA GLU A 56 15.06 5.88 19.04
C GLU A 56 15.47 5.59 17.60
N ALA A 57 14.99 6.38 16.63
CA ALA A 57 15.40 6.27 15.23
C ALA A 57 16.90 6.56 15.06
N SER A 58 17.43 7.60 15.71
CA SER A 58 18.86 7.93 15.69
C SER A 58 19.72 6.80 16.27
N ARG A 59 19.29 6.21 17.39
CA ARG A 59 19.94 5.04 18.00
C ARG A 59 19.90 3.82 17.07
N LEU A 60 18.75 3.56 16.44
CA LEU A 60 18.58 2.45 15.52
C LEU A 60 19.49 2.58 14.29
N LEU A 61 19.52 3.73 13.63
CA LEU A 61 20.37 3.97 12.45
C LEU A 61 21.85 3.86 12.80
N THR A 62 22.26 4.41 13.95
CA THR A 62 23.63 4.25 14.46
C THR A 62 23.96 2.78 14.74
N ALA A 63 23.01 1.99 15.23
CA ALA A 63 23.22 0.56 15.46
C ALA A 63 23.33 -0.22 14.14
N PHE A 64 22.55 0.13 13.11
CA PHE A 64 22.63 -0.50 11.78
C PHE A 64 23.95 -0.20 11.07
N PHE A 65 24.39 1.06 11.07
CA PHE A 65 25.46 1.53 10.18
C PHE A 65 26.74 1.98 10.89
N GLY A 66 26.75 1.94 12.22
CA GLY A 66 27.84 2.49 13.04
C GLY A 66 27.75 4.01 13.20
N ALA A 67 28.47 4.54 14.20
CA ALA A 67 28.74 5.97 14.25
C ALA A 67 29.73 6.32 13.12
N PRO A 68 29.66 7.51 12.49
CA PRO A 68 30.77 8.00 11.67
C PRO A 68 32.08 7.91 12.42
N ALA A 69 33.13 7.53 11.71
CA ALA A 69 34.47 7.94 12.09
C ALA A 69 34.47 9.48 12.15
N GLY A 70 34.63 10.05 13.34
CA GLY A 70 34.95 11.48 13.46
C GLY A 70 36.29 11.78 12.79
N PRO A 71 36.63 13.06 12.56
CA PRO A 71 38.03 13.41 12.30
C PRO A 71 38.89 12.81 13.43
N PRO A 72 40.15 12.40 13.16
CA PRO A 72 41.00 11.75 14.15
C PRO A 72 41.28 12.73 15.30
N GLN A 73 40.39 12.76 16.29
CA GLN A 73 40.62 13.46 17.53
C GLN A 73 41.29 12.48 18.49
N ALA A 74 42.42 12.94 19.00
CA ALA A 74 43.36 12.20 19.81
C ALA A 74 42.67 11.37 20.90
N HIS A 75 43.20 10.15 21.08
CA HIS A 75 42.90 9.22 22.17
C HIS A 75 42.51 9.92 23.48
N ALA A 76 41.24 9.80 23.86
CA ALA A 76 40.83 9.86 25.24
C ALA A 76 40.10 8.55 25.56
N ALA A 77 40.69 7.77 26.47
CA ALA A 77 40.15 6.51 26.94
C ALA A 77 38.72 6.71 27.47
N LEU A 78 37.75 5.98 26.91
CA LEU A 78 36.39 5.91 27.44
C LEU A 78 36.13 4.51 27.97
N SER A 79 35.94 4.45 29.28
CA SER A 79 35.45 3.30 30.04
C SER A 79 34.08 2.85 29.55
N HIS A 80 33.85 1.54 29.60
CA HIS A 80 32.57 0.88 29.32
C HIS A 80 31.38 1.55 30.04
N HIS A 81 30.29 1.75 29.30
CA HIS A 81 28.88 1.95 29.74
C HIS A 81 28.17 3.30 29.56
N THR A 82 28.69 4.25 28.79
CA THR A 82 27.87 5.40 28.34
C THR A 82 28.22 5.79 26.91
N LEU A 83 27.30 5.55 25.96
CA LEU A 83 27.37 6.16 24.64
C LEU A 83 27.27 7.68 24.83
N PRO A 84 28.22 8.48 24.32
CA PRO A 84 28.13 9.93 24.45
C PRO A 84 26.88 10.43 23.71
N VAL A 85 25.98 11.05 24.47
CA VAL A 85 24.88 11.87 23.95
C VAL A 85 25.52 13.16 23.43
N SER A 86 25.50 13.43 22.11
CA SER A 86 25.51 14.79 21.50
C SER A 86 25.96 14.90 20.02
N ARG A 87 25.78 13.88 19.17
CA ARG A 87 25.78 14.13 17.71
C ARG A 87 24.69 13.35 16.99
N ASN A 88 23.62 14.05 16.63
CA ASN A 88 22.61 13.50 15.72
C ASN A 88 23.18 13.49 14.30
N TYR A 89 23.48 12.30 13.79
CA TYR A 89 24.00 12.09 12.44
C TYR A 89 22.92 12.15 11.36
N TYR A 90 21.66 12.27 11.77
CA TYR A 90 20.50 12.28 10.90
C TYR A 90 19.56 13.41 11.33
N ARG A 91 19.02 14.12 10.34
CA ARG A 91 17.82 14.95 10.46
C ARG A 91 16.61 14.09 10.07
N PHE A 92 15.52 14.24 10.81
CA PHE A 92 14.28 13.50 10.58
C PHE A 92 13.16 14.47 10.17
N SER A 93 12.54 14.21 9.02
CA SER A 93 11.27 14.83 8.65
C SER A 93 10.20 13.75 8.51
N ARG A 94 8.95 14.05 8.91
CA ARG A 94 7.82 13.16 8.69
C ARG A 94 7.23 13.42 7.31
N LEU A 95 6.92 12.34 6.60
CA LEU A 95 6.17 12.38 5.36
C LEU A 95 4.69 12.17 5.69
N THR A 96 3.83 13.07 5.24
CA THR A 96 2.42 13.16 5.69
C THR A 96 1.41 12.50 4.78
N ASP A 97 1.82 12.02 3.60
CA ASP A 97 0.87 11.65 2.54
C ASP A 97 0.31 10.23 2.68
N GLY A 98 0.81 9.42 3.63
CA GLY A 98 0.34 8.06 3.91
C GLY A 98 -0.75 8.01 4.99
N ILE A 99 -1.80 7.22 4.75
CA ILE A 99 -2.99 7.12 5.62
C ILE A 99 -2.98 5.93 6.60
N THR A 100 -1.95 5.07 6.56
CA THR A 100 -1.88 3.84 7.38
C THR A 100 -0.61 3.78 8.25
N ASN A 101 0.51 4.36 7.78
CA ASN A 101 1.82 4.19 8.39
C ASN A 101 2.52 5.54 8.60
N VAL A 102 3.39 5.62 9.61
CA VAL A 102 4.28 6.79 9.79
C VAL A 102 5.56 6.53 9.01
N VAL A 103 5.87 7.41 8.06
CA VAL A 103 7.13 7.35 7.30
C VAL A 103 8.01 8.53 7.67
N LEU A 104 9.23 8.24 8.11
CA LEU A 104 10.25 9.24 8.40
C LEU A 104 11.30 9.25 7.31
N LYS A 105 11.61 10.44 6.82
CA LYS A 105 12.78 10.71 5.98
C LYS A 105 13.96 11.00 6.87
N CYS A 106 14.98 10.14 6.77
CA CYS A 106 16.20 10.19 7.56
C CYS A 106 17.34 10.70 6.66
N THR A 107 17.67 11.98 6.77
CA THR A 107 18.72 12.62 5.95
C THR A 107 20.01 12.71 6.75
N GLN A 108 21.12 12.18 6.24
CA GLN A 108 22.41 12.34 6.91
C GLN A 108 22.76 13.83 7.04
N THR A 109 23.25 14.26 8.19
CA THR A 109 23.65 15.66 8.40
C THR A 109 24.95 16.02 7.67
N GLU A 110 25.76 15.03 7.32
CA GLU A 110 27.02 15.18 6.59
C GLU A 110 27.12 14.09 5.50
N THR A 111 27.50 14.47 4.28
CA THR A 111 27.77 13.54 3.19
C THR A 111 29.06 12.79 3.45
N ARG A 112 29.00 11.46 3.44
CA ARG A 112 30.18 10.59 3.58
C ARG A 112 30.44 9.87 2.26
N PRO A 113 31.63 10.06 1.65
CA PRO A 113 31.99 9.36 0.42
C PRO A 113 31.94 7.82 0.55
N GLU A 114 32.19 7.28 1.76
CA GLU A 114 32.19 5.84 2.05
C GLU A 114 31.00 5.39 2.92
N SER A 115 29.85 6.07 2.82
CA SER A 115 28.65 5.65 3.56
C SER A 115 28.18 4.26 3.10
N PRO A 116 27.83 3.32 4.01
CA PRO A 116 27.31 2.00 3.64
C PRO A 116 25.85 2.05 3.11
N HIS A 117 25.26 3.24 3.07
CA HIS A 117 23.88 3.50 2.66
C HIS A 117 23.76 4.90 2.02
N PRO A 118 22.72 5.19 1.23
CA PRO A 118 22.53 6.49 0.57
C PRO A 118 22.34 7.63 1.58
N HIS A 119 22.53 8.87 1.11
CA HIS A 119 22.41 10.07 1.93
C HIS A 119 21.03 10.22 2.60
N ILE A 120 19.98 9.70 1.96
CA ILE A 120 18.59 9.73 2.45
C ILE A 120 18.08 8.30 2.56
N LEU A 121 17.50 7.98 3.71
CA LEU A 121 16.79 6.74 3.99
C LEU A 121 15.34 7.04 4.36
N LEU A 122 14.48 6.05 4.21
CA LEU A 122 13.13 6.06 4.74
C LEU A 122 13.00 5.02 5.86
N MET A 123 12.28 5.40 6.91
CA MET A 123 11.93 4.53 8.02
C MET A 123 10.41 4.45 8.08
N ARG A 124 9.86 3.28 7.73
CA ARG A 124 8.44 2.98 7.90
C ARG A 124 8.22 2.43 9.30
N ILE A 125 7.32 3.06 10.03
CA ILE A 125 6.86 2.64 11.35
C ILE A 125 5.38 2.25 11.20
N TYR A 126 5.05 1.02 11.59
CA TYR A 126 3.70 0.50 11.49
C TYR A 126 2.74 1.31 12.39
N GLY A 127 1.56 1.62 11.85
CA GLY A 127 0.48 2.22 12.64
C GLY A 127 -0.09 1.26 13.69
N ASP A 128 -0.67 1.79 14.76
CA ASP A 128 -1.29 0.96 15.81
C ASP A 128 -2.44 0.12 15.24
N ASN A 129 -2.52 -1.17 15.60
CA ASN A 129 -3.55 -2.15 15.20
C ASN A 129 -3.64 -2.48 13.70
N THR A 130 -2.74 -1.96 12.88
CA THR A 130 -2.74 -2.19 11.42
C THR A 130 -2.39 -3.63 11.05
N GLU A 131 -1.78 -4.40 11.97
CA GLU A 131 -1.51 -5.84 11.83
C GLU A 131 -2.78 -6.70 11.73
N ARG A 132 -3.96 -6.14 12.04
CA ARG A 132 -5.25 -6.82 11.83
C ARG A 132 -5.61 -6.92 10.35
N LEU A 133 -5.13 -5.99 9.54
CA LEU A 133 -5.42 -5.91 8.11
C LEU A 133 -4.22 -6.31 7.25
N ILE A 134 -3.00 -6.10 7.76
CA ILE A 134 -1.76 -6.24 6.98
C ILE A 134 -0.83 -7.29 7.62
N ASP A 135 -0.45 -8.29 6.82
CA ASP A 135 0.57 -9.26 7.20
C ASP A 135 1.98 -8.67 7.00
N ARG A 136 2.66 -8.37 8.10
CA ARG A 136 3.99 -7.73 8.11
C ARG A 136 5.11 -8.63 7.61
N GLU A 137 4.99 -9.95 7.78
CA GLU A 137 5.98 -10.86 7.20
C GLU A 137 5.81 -10.94 5.69
N ALA A 138 4.56 -10.98 5.22
CA ALA A 138 4.25 -10.92 3.80
C ALA A 138 4.71 -9.59 3.18
N GLU A 139 4.47 -8.45 3.83
CA GLU A 139 4.91 -7.12 3.38
C GLU A 139 6.44 -7.06 3.19
N LEU A 140 7.22 -7.49 4.19
CA LEU A 140 8.69 -7.50 4.08
C LEU A 140 9.17 -8.43 2.95
N THR A 141 8.57 -9.61 2.81
CA THR A 141 8.94 -10.57 1.74
C THR A 141 8.60 -10.00 0.36
N SER A 142 7.46 -9.31 0.25
CA SER A 142 7.04 -8.58 -0.95
C SER A 142 8.09 -7.55 -1.35
N HIS A 143 8.51 -6.73 -0.39
CA HIS A 143 9.47 -5.66 -0.62
C HIS A 143 10.83 -6.22 -1.03
N GLU A 144 11.32 -7.27 -0.37
CA GLU A 144 12.59 -7.94 -0.73
C GLU A 144 12.55 -8.45 -2.18
N LEU A 145 11.45 -9.10 -2.58
CA LEU A 145 11.26 -9.58 -3.94
C LEU A 145 11.27 -8.42 -4.95
N LEU A 146 10.49 -7.37 -4.70
CA LEU A 146 10.43 -6.19 -5.55
C LEU A 146 11.79 -5.48 -5.67
N ALA A 147 12.53 -5.37 -4.57
CA ALA A 147 13.87 -4.78 -4.56
C ALA A 147 14.85 -5.63 -5.38
N SER A 148 14.77 -6.95 -5.31
CA SER A 148 15.60 -7.86 -6.13
C SER A 148 15.34 -7.69 -7.64
N GLN A 149 14.15 -7.21 -8.01
CA GLN A 149 13.75 -6.91 -9.38
C GLN A 149 13.96 -5.43 -9.77
N SER A 150 14.63 -4.64 -8.91
CA SER A 150 14.85 -3.19 -9.09
C SER A 150 13.56 -2.35 -9.18
N LEU A 151 12.43 -2.89 -8.72
CA LEU A 151 11.14 -2.18 -8.68
C LEU A 151 11.05 -1.31 -7.42
N ALA A 152 11.44 -1.86 -6.27
CA ALA A 152 11.50 -1.15 -4.98
C ALA A 152 12.94 -0.79 -4.57
N MET A 153 13.08 0.14 -3.62
CA MET A 153 14.39 0.47 -3.05
C MET A 153 14.86 -0.63 -2.07
N PRO A 154 16.18 -0.86 -1.92
CA PRO A 154 16.70 -1.88 -1.02
C PRO A 154 16.25 -1.69 0.43
N LEU A 155 15.99 -2.81 1.12
CA LEU A 155 15.85 -2.85 2.57
C LEU A 155 17.24 -2.84 3.22
N TYR A 156 17.39 -2.08 4.30
CA TYR A 156 18.63 -2.02 5.08
C TYR A 156 18.54 -2.70 6.44
N GLY A 157 17.32 -2.90 6.95
CA GLY A 157 17.10 -3.59 8.21
C GLY A 157 15.67 -3.45 8.72
N SER A 158 15.31 -4.29 9.68
CA SER A 158 14.00 -4.26 10.34
C SER A 158 14.13 -4.10 11.86
N PHE A 159 13.05 -3.65 12.49
CA PHE A 159 12.95 -3.47 13.93
C PHE A 159 11.55 -3.89 14.40
N LEU A 160 11.26 -3.80 15.70
CA LEU A 160 10.08 -4.45 16.29
C LEU A 160 8.76 -4.00 15.66
N ASN A 161 8.68 -2.76 15.20
CA ASN A 161 7.48 -2.17 14.63
C ASN A 161 7.74 -1.41 13.31
N GLY A 162 8.65 -1.93 12.48
CA GLY A 162 8.89 -1.34 11.16
C GLY A 162 10.18 -1.78 10.49
N TYR A 163 10.56 -1.05 9.44
CA TYR A 163 11.78 -1.30 8.67
C TYR A 163 12.37 -0.03 8.05
N VAL A 164 13.64 -0.13 7.66
CA VAL A 164 14.43 0.93 7.02
C VAL A 164 14.74 0.52 5.59
N TYR A 165 14.49 1.43 4.64
CA TYR A 165 14.66 1.20 3.21
C TYR A 165 15.17 2.46 2.50
N GLY A 166 15.65 2.30 1.27
CA GLY A 166 16.21 3.41 0.49
C GLY A 166 15.16 4.45 0.10
N TYR A 167 15.57 5.71 0.03
CA TYR A 167 14.73 6.78 -0.51
C TYR A 167 14.71 6.74 -2.05
N MET A 168 13.51 6.79 -2.63
CA MET A 168 13.32 6.95 -4.06
C MET A 168 13.00 8.42 -4.35
N PRO A 169 13.83 9.13 -5.14
CA PRO A 169 13.52 10.51 -5.54
C PRO A 169 12.31 10.52 -6.48
N GLY A 170 11.58 11.64 -6.48
CA GLY A 170 10.44 11.85 -7.36
C GLY A 170 9.35 12.69 -6.70
N ASP A 171 8.50 13.27 -7.54
CA ASP A 171 7.34 14.03 -7.12
C ASP A 171 6.12 13.13 -7.04
N VAL A 172 5.41 13.19 -5.92
CA VAL A 172 4.16 12.44 -5.71
C VAL A 172 3.07 13.04 -6.60
N CYS A 173 2.40 12.19 -7.38
CA CYS A 173 1.26 12.61 -8.19
C CYS A 173 0.04 12.95 -7.30
N SER A 174 -0.78 13.87 -7.77
CA SER A 174 -2.12 14.14 -7.24
C SER A 174 -3.20 13.47 -8.10
N SER A 175 -4.40 13.26 -7.54
CA SER A 175 -5.53 12.66 -8.28
C SER A 175 -5.87 13.45 -9.55
N ASP A 176 -5.77 14.78 -9.51
CA ASP A 176 -6.02 15.66 -10.65
C ASP A 176 -5.02 15.47 -11.81
N GLN A 177 -3.83 14.93 -11.52
CA GLN A 177 -2.82 14.66 -12.53
C GLN A 177 -2.97 13.28 -13.17
N LEU A 178 -3.77 12.37 -12.61
CA LEU A 178 -3.86 11.00 -13.12
C LEU A 178 -4.42 10.94 -14.55
N ALA A 179 -5.28 11.87 -14.92
CA ALA A 179 -5.84 11.97 -16.27
C ALA A 179 -4.91 12.66 -17.29
N ASP A 180 -3.84 13.33 -16.84
CA ASP A 180 -2.85 13.93 -17.75
C ASP A 180 -2.07 12.82 -18.47
N GLU A 181 -1.97 12.88 -19.79
CA GLU A 181 -1.20 11.91 -20.57
C GLU A 181 0.28 11.84 -20.14
N ASN A 182 0.84 12.92 -19.61
CA ASN A 182 2.20 12.96 -19.06
C ASN A 182 2.37 12.11 -17.78
N VAL A 183 1.27 11.64 -17.19
CA VAL A 183 1.26 10.71 -16.05
C VAL A 183 0.62 9.39 -16.45
N ALA A 184 -0.52 9.41 -17.14
CA ALA A 184 -1.26 8.22 -17.54
C ALA A 184 -0.44 7.29 -18.46
N ILE A 185 0.25 7.85 -19.46
CA ILE A 185 1.06 7.06 -20.41
C ILE A 185 2.24 6.39 -19.70
N PRO A 186 3.11 7.13 -18.96
CA PRO A 186 4.17 6.49 -18.18
C PRO A 186 3.64 5.48 -17.15
N THR A 187 2.48 5.74 -16.54
CA THR A 187 1.85 4.81 -15.58
C THR A 187 1.46 3.50 -16.24
N ALA A 188 0.80 3.54 -17.41
CA ALA A 188 0.48 2.34 -18.18
C ALA A 188 1.75 1.56 -18.58
N GLN A 189 2.79 2.26 -19.03
CA GLN A 189 4.07 1.65 -19.39
C GLN A 189 4.77 1.00 -18.19
N HIS A 190 4.81 1.69 -17.05
CA HIS A 190 5.45 1.18 -15.84
C HIS A 190 4.64 0.01 -15.23
N LEU A 191 3.31 0.06 -15.31
CA LEU A 191 2.44 -1.05 -14.91
C LEU A 191 2.68 -2.30 -15.75
N ALA A 192 2.87 -2.15 -17.06
CA ALA A 192 3.24 -3.26 -17.95
C ALA A 192 4.60 -3.87 -17.58
N LEU A 193 5.59 -3.01 -17.31
CA LEU A 193 6.90 -3.45 -16.83
C LEU A 193 6.77 -4.20 -15.50
N PHE A 194 6.01 -3.66 -14.55
CA PHE A 194 5.77 -4.25 -13.24
C PHE A 194 5.13 -5.63 -13.35
N HIS A 195 3.97 -5.74 -14.03
CA HIS A 195 3.26 -7.00 -14.24
C HIS A 195 4.14 -8.05 -14.92
N ARG A 196 4.86 -7.68 -15.98
CA ARG A 196 5.76 -8.60 -16.69
C ARG A 196 6.89 -9.11 -15.81
N THR A 197 7.54 -8.20 -15.08
CA THR A 197 8.71 -8.51 -14.25
C THR A 197 8.31 -9.41 -13.09
N MET A 198 7.22 -9.06 -12.39
CA MET A 198 6.75 -9.83 -11.24
C MET A 198 6.12 -11.15 -11.63
N PHE A 199 5.42 -11.23 -12.78
CA PHE A 199 4.93 -12.51 -13.30
C PHE A 199 6.08 -13.49 -13.56
N LYS A 200 7.17 -13.04 -14.17
CA LYS A 200 8.38 -13.85 -14.36
C LYS A 200 9.03 -14.27 -13.04
N ALA A 201 9.09 -13.37 -12.06
CA ALA A 201 9.66 -13.67 -10.75
C ALA A 201 8.83 -14.68 -9.96
N ALA A 202 7.50 -14.66 -10.12
CA ALA A 202 6.56 -15.53 -9.41
C ALA A 202 6.30 -16.89 -10.09
N THR A 203 6.70 -17.09 -11.36
CA THR A 203 6.43 -18.35 -12.08
C THR A 203 7.49 -19.43 -11.84
N PRO A 204 7.10 -20.69 -11.53
CA PRO A 204 8.03 -21.75 -11.08
C PRO A 204 9.10 -22.20 -12.07
N SER A 205 8.90 -21.97 -13.38
CA SER A 205 9.80 -22.47 -14.43
C SER A 205 11.17 -21.77 -14.46
N ALA A 206 11.39 -20.76 -13.59
CA ALA A 206 12.60 -19.94 -13.61
C ALA A 206 13.33 -19.81 -12.25
N ASN A 207 12.74 -20.17 -11.10
CA ASN A 207 13.38 -19.89 -9.80
C ASN A 207 12.94 -20.79 -8.64
N VAL A 208 13.91 -21.24 -7.84
CA VAL A 208 13.68 -21.89 -6.52
C VAL A 208 12.87 -20.97 -5.58
N ALA A 209 12.95 -19.65 -5.79
CA ALA A 209 12.20 -18.65 -5.05
C ALA A 209 10.67 -18.76 -5.21
N ALA A 210 10.16 -19.18 -6.38
CA ALA A 210 8.71 -19.29 -6.60
C ALA A 210 8.08 -20.37 -5.71
N ALA A 211 8.81 -21.45 -5.41
CA ALA A 211 8.37 -22.47 -4.45
C ALA A 211 8.20 -21.92 -3.02
N ALA A 212 8.97 -20.88 -2.66
CA ALA A 212 8.90 -20.19 -1.37
C ALA A 212 7.74 -19.20 -1.30
N LEU A 213 7.11 -18.86 -2.42
CA LEU A 213 5.93 -17.98 -2.49
C LEU A 213 4.61 -18.74 -2.27
N ARG A 214 4.63 -20.07 -2.25
CA ARG A 214 3.42 -20.91 -2.11
C ARG A 214 2.64 -20.60 -0.83
N GLY A 215 1.32 -20.46 -0.99
CA GLY A 215 0.40 -20.10 0.09
C GLY A 215 0.52 -18.64 0.58
N GLY A 216 1.41 -17.84 -0.01
CA GLY A 216 1.54 -16.41 0.25
C GLY A 216 0.79 -15.56 -0.77
N PRO A 217 0.83 -14.21 -0.63
CA PRO A 217 0.11 -13.31 -1.52
C PRO A 217 0.62 -13.35 -2.97
N PHE A 218 1.82 -13.84 -3.27
CA PHE A 218 2.34 -13.97 -4.64
C PHE A 218 2.11 -15.34 -5.28
N ASP A 219 1.34 -16.23 -4.64
CA ASP A 219 1.10 -17.57 -5.17
C ASP A 219 0.09 -17.55 -6.32
N LEU A 220 0.60 -17.46 -7.55
CA LEU A 220 -0.22 -17.60 -8.76
C LEU A 220 -0.80 -19.01 -8.95
N SER A 221 -0.24 -20.04 -8.30
CA SER A 221 -0.67 -21.43 -8.48
C SER A 221 -1.94 -21.78 -7.71
N ALA A 222 -2.28 -20.99 -6.70
CA ALA A 222 -3.49 -21.17 -5.92
C ALA A 222 -4.78 -20.84 -6.70
N GLY A 223 -4.66 -20.12 -7.83
CA GLY A 223 -5.81 -19.68 -8.63
C GLY A 223 -6.77 -18.74 -7.89
N ASN A 224 -6.34 -18.21 -6.74
CA ASN A 224 -7.15 -17.35 -5.89
C ASN A 224 -6.72 -15.89 -6.07
N SER A 225 -7.70 -15.00 -6.19
CA SER A 225 -7.47 -13.55 -6.21
C SER A 225 -7.31 -13.02 -4.79
N VAL A 226 -6.27 -12.22 -4.56
CA VAL A 226 -6.03 -11.57 -3.25
C VAL A 226 -7.21 -10.66 -2.89
N TRP A 227 -7.83 -9.96 -3.84
CA TRP A 227 -8.99 -9.10 -3.52
C TRP A 227 -10.11 -9.88 -2.83
N LEU A 228 -10.45 -11.07 -3.34
CA LEU A 228 -11.56 -11.87 -2.84
C LEU A 228 -11.20 -12.53 -1.50
N ALA A 229 -9.97 -13.03 -1.37
CA ALA A 229 -9.48 -13.57 -0.11
C ALA A 229 -9.54 -12.51 1.00
N THR A 230 -9.07 -11.29 0.70
CA THR A 230 -9.09 -10.14 1.61
C THR A 230 -10.50 -9.73 1.99
N VAL A 231 -11.42 -9.56 1.03
CA VAL A 231 -12.83 -9.23 1.33
C VAL A 231 -13.46 -10.27 2.25
N ARG A 232 -13.28 -11.57 1.95
CA ARG A 232 -13.81 -12.65 2.78
C ARG A 232 -13.25 -12.62 4.20
N GLN A 233 -11.94 -12.40 4.34
CA GLN A 233 -11.31 -12.26 5.65
C GLN A 233 -11.88 -11.06 6.42
N TRP A 234 -11.95 -9.90 5.78
CA TRP A 234 -12.41 -8.67 6.42
C TRP A 234 -13.88 -8.70 6.83
N LEU A 235 -14.75 -9.35 6.06
CA LEU A 235 -16.15 -9.55 6.46
C LEU A 235 -16.30 -10.34 7.77
N THR A 236 -15.35 -11.21 8.11
CA THR A 236 -15.37 -11.92 9.41
C THR A 236 -15.17 -10.99 10.61
N LEU A 237 -14.64 -9.78 10.37
CA LEU A 237 -14.41 -8.76 11.39
C LEU A 237 -15.67 -7.90 11.64
N GLN A 238 -16.76 -8.15 10.93
CA GLN A 238 -18.03 -7.42 11.04
C GLN A 238 -17.83 -5.90 10.90
N PRO A 239 -17.31 -5.43 9.75
CA PRO A 239 -16.92 -4.04 9.51
C PRO A 239 -18.02 -3.02 9.88
N ALA A 240 -19.27 -3.27 9.53
CA ALA A 240 -20.35 -2.34 9.84
C ALA A 240 -20.64 -2.28 11.34
N ALA A 241 -20.75 -3.44 12.00
CA ALA A 241 -20.97 -3.51 13.44
C ALA A 241 -19.76 -2.99 14.26
N SER A 242 -18.57 -2.97 13.67
CA SER A 242 -17.36 -2.48 14.34
C SER A 242 -17.39 -0.97 14.59
N VAL A 243 -18.07 -0.20 13.73
CA VAL A 243 -18.26 1.24 13.89
C VAL A 243 -19.08 1.49 15.14
N SER A 244 -18.45 2.00 16.20
CA SER A 244 -19.06 2.10 17.54
C SER A 244 -19.58 3.50 17.89
N ASP A 245 -19.31 4.51 17.06
CA ASP A 245 -19.85 5.87 17.26
C ASP A 245 -21.37 5.87 16.99
N PRO A 246 -22.22 6.16 17.99
CA PRO A 246 -23.67 6.14 17.82
C PRO A 246 -24.20 7.16 16.80
N ARG A 247 -23.48 8.26 16.56
CA ARG A 247 -23.87 9.28 15.57
C ARG A 247 -23.68 8.74 14.16
N LEU A 248 -22.51 8.16 13.90
CA LEU A 248 -22.20 7.54 12.61
C LEU A 248 -23.10 6.31 12.37
N GLN A 249 -23.36 5.50 13.40
CA GLN A 249 -24.32 4.40 13.29
C GLN A 249 -25.74 4.87 12.95
N ALA A 250 -26.18 6.03 13.47
CA ALA A 250 -27.49 6.58 13.15
C ALA A 250 -27.55 7.14 11.72
N GLU A 251 -26.52 7.88 11.31
CA GLU A 251 -26.41 8.47 9.98
C GLU A 251 -26.28 7.41 8.87
N PHE A 252 -25.52 6.36 9.14
CA PHE A 252 -25.21 5.29 8.19
C PHE A 252 -25.84 3.95 8.57
N ALA A 253 -27.01 3.96 9.24
CA ALA A 253 -27.70 2.76 9.74
C ALA A 253 -28.03 1.70 8.66
N HIS A 254 -28.06 2.11 7.39
CA HIS A 254 -28.30 1.24 6.25
C HIS A 254 -27.05 0.41 5.85
N LEU A 255 -25.85 0.83 6.24
CA LEU A 255 -24.62 0.08 6.04
C LEU A 255 -24.54 -1.05 7.07
N THR A 256 -24.96 -2.25 6.68
CA THR A 256 -24.98 -3.44 7.55
C THR A 256 -24.06 -4.52 6.99
N ASP A 257 -23.57 -5.42 7.86
CA ASP A 257 -22.77 -6.57 7.40
C ASP A 257 -23.58 -7.48 6.44
N SER A 258 -24.91 -7.56 6.62
CA SER A 258 -25.78 -8.28 5.69
C SER A 258 -25.83 -7.64 4.31
N LEU A 259 -25.83 -6.30 4.23
CA LEU A 259 -25.71 -5.59 2.96
C LEU A 259 -24.35 -5.87 2.31
N LEU A 260 -23.25 -5.77 3.07
CA LEU A 260 -21.90 -6.02 2.55
C LEU A 260 -21.73 -7.45 2.03
N VAL A 261 -22.30 -8.45 2.72
CA VAL A 261 -22.33 -9.85 2.24
C VAL A 261 -23.13 -9.97 0.94
N THR A 262 -24.29 -9.29 0.84
CA THR A 262 -25.13 -9.31 -0.37
C THR A 262 -24.38 -8.71 -1.56
N LEU A 263 -23.80 -7.52 -1.39
CA LEU A 263 -22.99 -6.86 -2.40
C LEU A 263 -21.78 -7.72 -2.80
N THR A 264 -21.12 -8.36 -1.83
CA THR A 264 -20.00 -9.27 -2.10
C THR A 264 -20.41 -10.41 -3.02
N ASN A 265 -21.54 -11.06 -2.78
CA ASN A 265 -22.00 -12.15 -3.63
C ASN A 265 -22.31 -11.68 -5.06
N GLN A 266 -22.93 -10.51 -5.21
CA GLN A 266 -23.22 -9.93 -6.53
C GLN A 266 -21.94 -9.58 -7.30
N VAL A 267 -20.97 -8.97 -6.63
CA VAL A 267 -19.66 -8.63 -7.23
C VAL A 267 -18.88 -9.88 -7.62
N VAL A 268 -18.87 -10.91 -6.77
CA VAL A 268 -18.20 -12.19 -7.07
C VAL A 268 -18.79 -12.83 -8.33
N GLU A 269 -20.10 -12.88 -8.46
CA GLU A 269 -20.73 -13.43 -9.67
C GLU A 269 -20.44 -12.58 -10.92
N ALA A 270 -20.34 -11.25 -10.78
CA ALA A 270 -19.97 -10.37 -11.88
C ALA A 270 -18.50 -10.53 -12.34
N CYS A 271 -17.57 -10.79 -11.41
CA CYS A 271 -16.14 -10.95 -11.70
C CYS A 271 -15.76 -12.36 -12.17
N LYS A 272 -16.55 -13.39 -11.85
CA LYS A 272 -16.25 -14.80 -12.14
C LYS A 272 -15.83 -15.10 -13.58
N PRO A 273 -16.41 -14.51 -14.65
CA PRO A 273 -15.97 -14.74 -16.03
C PRO A 273 -14.61 -14.11 -16.36
N HIS A 274 -14.09 -13.26 -15.48
CA HIS A 274 -12.97 -12.34 -15.71
C HIS A 274 -11.78 -12.57 -14.77
N ASP A 275 -11.88 -13.50 -13.81
CA ASP A 275 -10.88 -13.73 -12.75
C ASP A 275 -9.65 -14.57 -13.19
N SER A 276 -9.60 -15.07 -14.43
CA SER A 276 -8.60 -16.07 -14.86
C SER A 276 -7.24 -15.49 -15.26
N ASP A 277 -7.15 -14.21 -15.62
CA ASP A 277 -5.90 -13.55 -16.03
C ASP A 277 -5.12 -13.04 -14.81
N LEU A 278 -4.59 -13.96 -14.01
CA LEU A 278 -3.86 -13.64 -12.78
C LEU A 278 -2.42 -13.20 -13.07
N VAL A 279 -2.05 -12.06 -12.49
CA VAL A 279 -0.67 -11.54 -12.42
C VAL A 279 -0.37 -11.08 -11.00
N ILE A 280 0.87 -10.70 -10.72
CA ILE A 280 1.16 -9.97 -9.50
C ILE A 280 0.79 -8.51 -9.73
N CYS A 281 -0.22 -8.04 -9.01
CA CYS A 281 -0.76 -6.69 -9.05
C CYS A 281 -0.22 -5.87 -7.87
N HIS A 282 -0.15 -4.55 -8.05
CA HIS A 282 0.13 -3.61 -6.97
C HIS A 282 -1.05 -3.51 -5.97
N ASN A 283 -2.27 -3.64 -6.48
CA ASN A 283 -3.58 -3.56 -5.82
C ASN A 283 -3.97 -2.21 -5.19
N ASP A 284 -3.02 -1.28 -5.08
CA ASP A 284 -3.24 0.04 -4.47
C ASP A 284 -2.58 1.21 -5.25
N LEU A 285 -2.86 1.33 -6.55
CA LEU A 285 -2.28 2.38 -7.41
C LEU A 285 -3.03 3.72 -7.35
N LEU A 286 -3.14 4.28 -6.14
CA LEU A 286 -3.58 5.66 -5.94
C LEU A 286 -2.49 6.67 -6.30
N ALA A 287 -2.86 7.94 -6.50
CA ALA A 287 -1.93 8.98 -6.97
C ALA A 287 -0.70 9.15 -6.05
N GLY A 288 -0.91 9.04 -4.73
CA GLY A 288 0.12 9.06 -3.70
C GLY A 288 1.21 8.00 -3.87
N ASN A 289 0.92 6.90 -4.57
CA ASN A 289 1.82 5.77 -4.79
C ASN A 289 2.53 5.83 -6.15
N ILE A 290 2.38 6.93 -6.89
CA ILE A 290 3.03 7.17 -8.17
C ILE A 290 4.00 8.34 -8.02
N LEU A 291 5.29 8.07 -8.23
CA LEU A 291 6.35 9.06 -8.22
C LEU A 291 6.77 9.41 -9.64
N ARG A 292 6.53 10.65 -10.06
CA ARG A 292 7.05 11.19 -11.31
C ARG A 292 8.53 11.55 -11.16
N GLN A 293 9.34 11.07 -12.10
CA GLN A 293 10.78 11.31 -12.16
C GLN A 293 11.09 12.55 -13.00
N GLU A 294 12.29 13.10 -12.84
CA GLU A 294 12.74 14.27 -13.61
C GLU A 294 12.79 14.01 -15.12
N ASP A 295 13.04 12.76 -15.53
CA ASP A 295 13.05 12.34 -16.94
C ASP A 295 11.64 12.09 -17.53
N GLY A 296 10.59 12.32 -16.74
CA GLY A 296 9.20 12.10 -17.14
C GLY A 296 8.71 10.66 -16.99
N SER A 297 9.57 9.71 -16.60
CA SER A 297 9.13 8.37 -16.23
C SER A 297 8.41 8.37 -14.88
N VAL A 298 7.76 7.26 -14.54
CA VAL A 298 7.14 7.06 -13.23
C VAL A 298 7.69 5.82 -12.54
N ARG A 299 7.61 5.83 -11.21
CA ARG A 299 7.93 4.72 -10.33
C ARG A 299 6.80 4.52 -9.34
N PHE A 300 6.52 3.27 -8.98
CA PHE A 300 5.56 2.95 -7.93
C PHE A 300 6.24 2.83 -6.57
N ILE A 301 5.46 3.04 -5.51
CA ILE A 301 5.85 2.87 -4.10
C ILE A 301 4.67 2.30 -3.31
N ASP A 302 4.92 1.91 -2.07
CA ASP A 302 3.92 1.39 -1.12
C ASP A 302 3.22 0.10 -1.58
N TYR A 303 3.93 -1.01 -1.43
CA TYR A 303 3.51 -2.31 -1.94
C TYR A 303 2.82 -3.19 -0.90
N GLU A 304 2.20 -2.61 0.13
CA GLU A 304 1.66 -3.38 1.26
C GLU A 304 0.45 -4.27 0.88
N TYR A 305 -0.26 -3.92 -0.19
CA TYR A 305 -1.36 -4.69 -0.76
C TYR A 305 -0.96 -5.56 -1.97
N CYS A 306 0.32 -5.55 -2.35
CA CYS A 306 0.82 -6.23 -3.54
C CYS A 306 0.60 -7.76 -3.47
N GLY A 307 0.14 -8.36 -4.57
CA GLY A 307 -0.15 -9.79 -4.61
C GLY A 307 -0.86 -10.27 -5.87
N ALA A 308 -1.04 -11.58 -5.98
CA ALA A 308 -1.68 -12.29 -7.07
C ALA A 308 -3.14 -11.87 -7.21
N ASN A 309 -3.48 -11.25 -8.33
CA ASN A 309 -4.81 -10.74 -8.59
C ASN A 309 -5.09 -10.73 -10.09
N PRO A 310 -6.36 -10.66 -10.52
CA PRO A 310 -6.69 -10.43 -11.92
C PRO A 310 -6.05 -9.14 -12.39
N ARG A 311 -5.37 -9.17 -13.54
CA ARG A 311 -4.69 -7.99 -14.11
C ARG A 311 -5.64 -6.78 -14.19
N ALA A 312 -6.88 -7.02 -14.58
CA ALA A 312 -7.89 -5.99 -14.71
C ALA A 312 -8.22 -5.28 -13.38
N TYR A 313 -7.97 -5.92 -12.23
CA TYR A 313 -8.17 -5.29 -10.93
C TYR A 313 -7.27 -4.06 -10.74
N ASP A 314 -5.99 -4.13 -11.15
CA ASP A 314 -5.07 -3.00 -11.00
C ASP A 314 -5.50 -1.79 -11.83
N PHE A 315 -6.00 -2.02 -13.04
CA PHE A 315 -6.56 -0.98 -13.90
C PHE A 315 -7.83 -0.39 -13.29
N ALA A 316 -8.75 -1.26 -12.89
CA ALA A 316 -10.02 -0.85 -12.34
C ALA A 316 -9.86 -0.06 -11.04
N ASN A 317 -8.93 -0.51 -10.19
CA ASN A 317 -8.54 0.21 -8.98
C ASN A 317 -7.92 1.55 -9.35
N HIS A 318 -6.88 1.58 -10.17
CA HIS A 318 -6.21 2.80 -10.57
C HIS A 318 -7.18 3.84 -11.17
N PHE A 319 -8.12 3.42 -12.00
CA PHE A 319 -9.15 4.30 -12.57
C PHE A 319 -10.13 4.84 -11.52
N ASN A 320 -10.48 4.05 -10.49
CA ASN A 320 -11.27 4.56 -9.37
C ASN A 320 -10.54 5.67 -8.60
N GLU A 321 -9.21 5.63 -8.55
CA GLU A 321 -8.39 6.63 -7.84
C GLU A 321 -8.32 7.99 -8.54
N TYR A 322 -8.79 8.09 -9.80
CA TYR A 322 -8.95 9.38 -10.50
C TYR A 322 -10.00 10.26 -9.80
N CYS A 323 -10.95 9.63 -9.13
CA CYS A 323 -12.01 10.28 -8.38
C CYS A 323 -11.52 10.89 -7.06
N GLY A 324 -10.31 10.55 -6.61
CA GLY A 324 -9.72 11.01 -5.34
C GLY A 324 -10.28 10.30 -4.11
N LEU A 325 -9.75 10.66 -2.94
CA LEU A 325 -10.09 10.05 -1.64
C LEU A 325 -11.09 10.86 -0.81
N GLY A 326 -11.40 12.11 -1.18
CA GLY A 326 -12.37 12.92 -0.44
C GLY A 326 -12.29 14.43 -0.70
N PRO A 327 -13.41 15.10 -1.04
CA PRO A 327 -14.67 14.50 -1.51
C PRO A 327 -14.46 13.74 -2.83
N VAL A 328 -15.10 12.58 -3.00
CA VAL A 328 -14.92 11.75 -4.19
C VAL A 328 -15.72 12.33 -5.37
N ASP A 329 -15.05 12.55 -6.51
CA ASP A 329 -15.68 13.02 -7.73
C ASP A 329 -15.73 11.91 -8.78
N PHE A 330 -16.83 11.16 -8.79
CA PHE A 330 -17.06 10.09 -9.78
C PHE A 330 -17.15 10.61 -11.23
N GLY A 331 -17.30 11.92 -11.44
CA GLY A 331 -17.21 12.55 -12.76
C GLY A 331 -15.79 12.54 -13.36
N LYS A 332 -14.76 12.33 -12.54
CA LYS A 332 -13.36 12.21 -12.97
C LYS A 332 -12.97 10.80 -13.40
N TYR A 333 -13.84 9.80 -13.21
CA TYR A 333 -13.58 8.45 -13.70
C TYR A 333 -13.27 8.49 -15.21
N PRO A 334 -12.20 7.83 -15.69
CA PRO A 334 -11.75 7.98 -17.06
C PRO A 334 -12.83 7.54 -18.06
N SER A 335 -13.01 8.32 -19.12
CA SER A 335 -13.89 7.97 -20.23
C SER A 335 -13.45 6.66 -20.90
N VAL A 336 -14.36 5.99 -21.60
CA VAL A 336 -14.04 4.73 -22.30
C VAL A 336 -12.88 4.90 -23.28
N ASP A 337 -12.76 6.06 -23.95
CA ASP A 337 -11.66 6.33 -24.87
C ASP A 337 -10.32 6.52 -24.14
N ALA A 338 -10.33 7.16 -22.97
CA ALA A 338 -9.14 7.24 -22.11
C ALA A 338 -8.72 5.86 -21.59
N GLN A 339 -9.69 5.01 -21.19
CA GLN A 339 -9.41 3.63 -20.78
C GLN A 339 -8.84 2.80 -21.91
N ARG A 340 -9.41 2.88 -23.13
CA ARG A 340 -8.88 2.25 -24.35
C ARG A 340 -7.44 2.68 -24.57
N ARG A 341 -7.18 3.98 -24.55
CA ARG A 341 -5.84 4.52 -24.76
C ARG A 341 -4.84 3.98 -23.73
N PHE A 342 -5.23 3.90 -22.47
CA PHE A 342 -4.40 3.32 -21.41
C PHE A 342 -4.11 1.83 -21.65
N VAL A 343 -5.12 1.05 -22.04
CA VAL A 343 -4.98 -0.38 -22.38
C VAL A 343 -4.07 -0.59 -23.59
N GLU A 344 -4.17 0.24 -24.63
CA GLU A 344 -3.31 0.19 -25.81
C GLU A 344 -1.84 0.43 -25.44
N VAL A 345 -1.57 1.53 -24.73
CA VAL A 345 -0.21 1.87 -24.28
C VAL A 345 0.37 0.76 -23.39
N TYR A 346 -0.44 0.21 -22.49
CA TYR A 346 -0.03 -0.90 -21.65
C TYR A 346 0.30 -2.15 -22.49
N ALA A 347 -0.56 -2.52 -23.44
CA ALA A 347 -0.38 -3.70 -24.28
C ALA A 347 0.89 -3.61 -25.13
N ASP A 348 1.14 -2.44 -25.72
CA ASP A 348 2.34 -2.14 -26.50
C ASP A 348 3.60 -2.27 -25.64
N ALA A 349 3.57 -1.75 -24.40
CA ALA A 349 4.69 -1.83 -23.46
C ALA A 349 4.91 -3.24 -22.88
N LEU A 350 3.84 -4.02 -22.70
CA LEU A 350 3.90 -5.40 -22.22
C LEU A 350 4.65 -6.28 -23.23
N GLY A 351 4.30 -6.10 -24.51
CA GLY A 351 4.78 -6.89 -25.64
C GLY A 351 4.19 -8.31 -25.69
N GLY A 352 4.53 -9.04 -26.74
CA GLY A 352 3.98 -10.39 -27.01
C GLY A 352 2.56 -10.35 -27.57
N ASP A 353 1.87 -11.49 -27.57
CA ASP A 353 0.56 -11.64 -28.21
C ASP A 353 -0.63 -11.18 -27.34
N MET A 354 -0.38 -10.84 -26.07
CA MET A 354 -1.42 -10.43 -25.14
C MET A 354 -1.97 -9.04 -25.50
N LEU A 355 -3.30 -8.92 -25.51
CA LEU A 355 -4.02 -7.66 -25.76
C LEU A 355 -3.66 -6.97 -27.09
N GLN A 356 -3.25 -7.74 -28.11
CA GLN A 356 -2.82 -7.19 -29.40
C GLN A 356 -3.96 -6.94 -30.38
N THR A 357 -5.10 -7.62 -30.23
CA THR A 357 -6.26 -7.41 -31.13
C THR A 357 -7.30 -6.47 -30.51
N PRO A 358 -8.05 -5.72 -31.32
CA PRO A 358 -9.16 -4.91 -30.82
C PRO A 358 -10.15 -5.70 -29.97
N GLU A 359 -10.49 -6.94 -30.37
CA GLU A 359 -11.43 -7.80 -29.65
C GLU A 359 -10.90 -8.19 -28.27
N SER A 360 -9.60 -8.50 -28.17
CA SER A 360 -8.97 -8.83 -26.89
C SER A 360 -8.91 -7.62 -25.94
N ARG A 361 -8.75 -6.40 -26.48
CA ARG A 361 -8.77 -5.15 -25.71
C ARG A 361 -10.17 -4.82 -25.21
N GLU A 362 -11.21 -4.97 -26.04
CA GLU A 362 -12.60 -4.76 -25.62
C GLU A 362 -13.04 -5.80 -24.58
N ALA A 363 -12.63 -7.07 -24.72
CA ALA A 363 -12.88 -8.10 -23.71
C ALA A 363 -12.16 -7.76 -22.38
N PHE A 364 -10.97 -7.18 -22.45
CA PHE A 364 -10.24 -6.72 -21.27
C PHE A 364 -10.88 -5.50 -20.60
N LEU A 365 -11.44 -4.55 -21.37
CA LEU A 365 -12.23 -3.45 -20.82
C LEU A 365 -13.48 -3.95 -20.08
N ALA A 366 -14.16 -4.99 -20.58
CA ALA A 366 -15.25 -5.62 -19.85
C ALA A 366 -14.78 -6.26 -18.53
N SER A 367 -13.55 -6.83 -18.50
CA SER A 367 -12.92 -7.32 -17.28
C SER A 367 -12.62 -6.18 -16.29
N ILE A 368 -12.12 -5.04 -16.77
CA ILE A 368 -11.88 -3.84 -15.95
C ILE A 368 -13.19 -3.36 -15.31
N GLU A 369 -14.28 -3.26 -16.09
CA GLU A 369 -15.57 -2.81 -15.58
C GLU A 369 -16.14 -3.77 -14.51
N ALA A 370 -15.96 -5.08 -14.67
CA ALA A 370 -16.33 -6.04 -13.62
C ALA A 370 -15.54 -5.81 -12.32
N HIS A 371 -14.22 -5.63 -12.43
CA HIS A 371 -13.35 -5.44 -11.28
C HIS A 371 -13.43 -4.03 -10.66
N ARG A 372 -14.00 -3.05 -11.36
CA ARG A 372 -14.30 -1.72 -10.80
C ARG A 372 -15.16 -1.82 -9.56
N MET A 373 -16.18 -2.69 -9.62
CA MET A 373 -17.06 -2.99 -8.50
C MET A 373 -16.31 -3.68 -7.35
N ALA A 374 -15.38 -4.60 -7.67
CA ALA A 374 -14.54 -5.26 -6.67
C ALA A 374 -13.64 -4.27 -5.92
N SER A 375 -13.07 -3.28 -6.62
CA SER A 375 -12.30 -2.19 -5.97
C SER A 375 -13.19 -1.32 -5.08
N HIS A 376 -14.40 -0.93 -5.52
CA HIS A 376 -15.31 -0.20 -4.63
C HIS A 376 -15.65 -0.98 -3.36
N LEU A 377 -16.01 -2.27 -3.51
CA LEU A 377 -16.35 -3.14 -2.38
C LEU A 377 -15.18 -3.28 -1.39
N LEU A 378 -13.99 -3.63 -1.89
CA LEU A 378 -12.82 -3.87 -1.05
C LEU A 378 -12.48 -2.63 -0.21
N TRP A 379 -12.38 -1.46 -0.85
CA TRP A 379 -11.99 -0.24 -0.15
C TRP A 379 -13.09 0.34 0.73
N SER A 380 -14.37 0.04 0.45
CA SER A 380 -15.46 0.37 1.37
C SER A 380 -15.35 -0.41 2.68
N ILE A 381 -15.09 -1.72 2.60
CA ILE A 381 -14.91 -2.58 3.77
C ILE A 381 -13.66 -2.17 4.55
N TRP A 382 -12.55 -1.91 3.84
CA TRP A 382 -11.34 -1.37 4.44
C TRP A 382 -11.64 -0.10 5.25
N SER A 383 -12.36 0.84 4.65
CA SER A 383 -12.64 2.14 5.27
C SER A 383 -13.49 1.99 6.53
N LEU A 384 -14.53 1.15 6.50
CA LEU A 384 -15.32 0.85 7.69
C LEU A 384 -14.49 0.27 8.84
N LEU A 385 -13.56 -0.64 8.54
CA LEU A 385 -12.66 -1.20 9.55
C LEU A 385 -11.72 -0.12 10.11
N GLN A 386 -11.20 0.75 9.24
CA GLN A 386 -10.31 1.83 9.63
C GLN A 386 -11.00 2.90 10.48
N ALA A 387 -12.30 3.14 10.31
CA ALA A 387 -13.08 4.09 11.12
C ALA A 387 -12.99 3.82 12.64
N THR A 388 -12.65 2.61 13.04
CA THR A 388 -12.56 2.18 14.45
C THR A 388 -11.15 2.19 15.01
N SER A 389 -10.16 2.11 14.12
CA SER A 389 -8.80 1.67 14.47
C SER A 389 -7.74 2.68 14.06
N SER A 390 -8.01 3.51 13.06
CA SER A 390 -7.08 4.52 12.57
C SER A 390 -6.98 5.71 13.53
N GLN A 391 -5.77 6.24 13.68
CA GLN A 391 -5.50 7.49 14.41
C GLN A 391 -5.44 8.71 13.49
N ILE A 392 -5.67 8.51 12.19
CA ILE A 392 -5.58 9.55 11.17
C ILE A 392 -6.95 10.19 10.99
N GLU A 393 -6.97 11.52 10.97
CA GLU A 393 -8.18 12.32 10.80
C GLU A 393 -8.64 12.23 9.34
N PHE A 394 -9.61 11.36 9.08
CA PHE A 394 -10.21 11.12 7.78
C PHE A 394 -11.65 10.63 7.97
N ASP A 395 -12.57 11.06 7.10
CA ASP A 395 -13.97 10.62 7.16
C ASP A 395 -14.14 9.23 6.54
N TYR A 396 -13.70 8.22 7.30
CA TYR A 396 -13.74 6.83 6.87
C TYR A 396 -15.16 6.31 6.57
N VAL A 397 -16.16 6.74 7.36
CA VAL A 397 -17.53 6.24 7.17
C VAL A 397 -18.19 6.93 5.97
N GLY A 398 -17.99 8.25 5.82
CA GLY A 398 -18.43 8.97 4.62
C GLY A 398 -17.80 8.42 3.34
N TYR A 399 -16.49 8.16 3.34
CA TYR A 399 -15.81 7.55 2.20
C TYR A 399 -16.35 6.15 1.86
N ALA A 400 -16.58 5.31 2.87
CA ALA A 400 -17.20 3.99 2.67
C ALA A 400 -18.59 4.12 2.06
N HIS A 401 -19.39 5.07 2.54
CA HIS A 401 -20.74 5.32 2.04
C HIS A 401 -20.73 5.76 0.57
N GLU A 402 -19.85 6.68 0.17
CA GLU A 402 -19.71 7.13 -1.22
C GLU A 402 -19.34 5.96 -2.15
N ARG A 403 -18.36 5.14 -1.77
CA ARG A 403 -17.92 3.97 -2.54
C ARG A 403 -19.01 2.89 -2.64
N ILE A 404 -19.78 2.64 -1.57
CA ILE A 404 -20.91 1.68 -1.59
C ILE A 404 -22.06 2.20 -2.46
N THR A 405 -22.37 3.49 -2.39
CA THR A 405 -23.42 4.11 -3.20
C THR A 405 -23.11 3.96 -4.69
N GLU A 406 -21.86 4.25 -5.09
CA GLU A 406 -21.43 4.05 -6.47
C GLU A 406 -21.44 2.58 -6.89
N LEU A 407 -21.01 1.67 -6.02
CA LEU A 407 -21.10 0.23 -6.27
C LEU A 407 -22.54 -0.22 -6.55
N GLN A 408 -23.50 0.23 -5.75
CA GLN A 408 -24.92 -0.07 -5.95
C GLN A 408 -25.44 0.47 -7.29
N ARG A 409 -25.01 1.69 -7.68
CA ARG A 409 -25.35 2.28 -8.98
C ARG A 409 -24.82 1.42 -10.14
N LEU A 410 -23.57 0.96 -10.04
CA LEU A 410 -22.94 0.11 -11.06
C LEU A 410 -23.66 -1.24 -11.19
N LEU A 411 -23.97 -1.89 -10.07
CA LEU A 411 -24.72 -3.15 -10.05
C LEU A 411 -26.12 -2.99 -10.68
N ALA A 412 -26.85 -1.94 -10.33
CA ALA A 412 -28.16 -1.66 -10.90
C ALA A 412 -28.12 -1.39 -12.42
N GLY A 413 -27.10 -0.66 -12.90
CA GLY A 413 -26.90 -0.43 -14.33
C GLY A 413 -26.64 -1.73 -15.09
N ARG A 414 -25.87 -2.64 -14.50
CA ARG A 414 -25.59 -3.97 -15.07
C ARG A 414 -26.84 -4.83 -15.22
N ASP A 415 -27.69 -4.85 -14.19
CA ASP A 415 -28.95 -5.61 -14.23
C ASP A 415 -29.88 -5.07 -15.34
N ALA A 416 -29.92 -3.74 -15.52
CA ALA A 416 -30.68 -3.12 -16.60
C ALA A 416 -30.15 -3.50 -17.99
N ASP A 417 -28.83 -3.54 -18.19
CA ASP A 417 -28.22 -3.91 -19.48
C ASP A 417 -28.41 -5.40 -19.82
N VAL A 418 -28.35 -6.30 -18.82
CA VAL A 418 -28.67 -7.72 -19.01
C VAL A 418 -30.13 -7.91 -19.44
N HIS A 419 -31.03 -7.02 -19.01
CA HIS A 419 -32.45 -7.06 -19.35
C HIS A 419 -32.76 -6.35 -20.69
N VAL A 420 -31.79 -5.66 -21.30
CA VAL A 420 -31.94 -4.87 -22.54
C VAL A 420 -30.88 -5.29 -23.58
N LYS A 421 -31.00 -6.49 -24.19
CA LYS A 421 -30.77 -6.81 -25.64
C LYS A 421 -30.62 -8.34 -25.92
N PRO A 422 -31.00 -8.86 -27.12
CA PRO A 422 -32.09 -8.47 -28.03
C PRO A 422 -32.95 -9.64 -28.58
N ALA A 423 -34.11 -9.24 -29.13
CA ALA A 423 -35.09 -9.83 -30.07
C ALA A 423 -34.96 -11.31 -30.57
N PRO A 424 -36.11 -11.99 -30.81
CA PRO A 424 -36.11 -13.35 -31.35
C PRO A 424 -35.45 -13.39 -32.73
N LEU A 425 -34.59 -14.39 -32.93
CA LEU A 425 -34.09 -14.79 -34.25
C LEU A 425 -35.28 -14.88 -35.20
N THR A 426 -35.35 -13.97 -36.17
CA THR A 426 -36.22 -14.13 -37.33
C THR A 426 -35.68 -15.31 -38.11
N THR A 427 -36.30 -16.48 -37.91
CA THR A 427 -36.29 -17.55 -38.89
C THR A 427 -37.10 -17.07 -40.07
N ASP A 428 -36.45 -16.74 -41.19
CA ASP A 428 -37.12 -16.82 -42.48
C ASP A 428 -36.18 -17.48 -43.50
N VAL A 429 -36.77 -18.56 -44.01
CA VAL A 429 -36.52 -19.53 -45.10
C VAL A 429 -35.60 -19.08 -46.23
#